data_AF-A0A975J503-F1
#
_entry.id   AF-A0A975J503-F1
#
_cell.length_a   1.000
_cell.length_b   1.000
_cell.length_c   1.000
_cell.angle_alpha   90.00
_cell.angle_beta   90.00
_cell.angle_gamma   90.00
#
_symmetry.space_group_name_H-M   'P 1'
#
loop_
_entity.id
_entity.type
_entity.pdbx_description
1 polymer ?
#
loop_
_entity_poly.entity_id
_entity_poly.type
_entity_poly.pdbx_seq_one_letter_code
_entity_poly.pdbx_strand_id
1 'polypeptide(L)'
;MIYALFAIGAGVSIVVARIINSNLADKIGVFQGTFFNYVIGLLFSSIFLFLSTETFNISSQILITVPFWAYLGGLVGVVVVAMSNIVTPKVSTFYLTLIIFIGQLLAGIIIDYYTLSLISKGKIIGGLLVIVGLTYNLTIDKKQLDENKL
;
A
#
# COMPACT_ATOMS: atom_id res chain seq x y z
N MET A 1 -18.00 -13.32 -4.74
CA MET A 1 -17.92 -13.16 -3.26
C MET A 1 -16.57 -13.54 -2.70
N ILE A 2 -15.99 -14.71 -3.01
CA ILE A 2 -14.70 -15.14 -2.43
C ILE A 2 -13.53 -14.17 -2.70
N TYR A 3 -13.40 -13.63 -3.92
CA TYR A 3 -12.37 -12.63 -4.25
C TYR A 3 -12.49 -11.32 -3.48
N ALA A 4 -13.72 -10.92 -3.13
CA ALA A 4 -13.93 -9.73 -2.31
C ALA A 4 -13.44 -9.95 -0.87
N LEU A 5 -13.61 -11.17 -0.32
CA LEU A 5 -13.05 -11.53 0.97
C LEU A 5 -11.52 -11.52 0.96
N PHE A 6 -10.89 -12.02 -0.11
CA PHE A 6 -9.44 -11.91 -0.28
C PHE A 6 -8.96 -10.46 -0.36
N ALA A 7 -9.69 -9.59 -1.10
CA ALA A 7 -9.36 -8.17 -1.18
C ALA A 7 -9.48 -7.46 0.18
N ILE A 8 -10.52 -7.79 0.97
CA ILE A 8 -10.67 -7.29 2.33
C ILE A 8 -9.51 -7.78 3.22
N GLY A 9 -9.18 -9.08 3.13
CA GLY A 9 -8.06 -9.66 3.86
C GLY A 9 -6.73 -9.00 3.51
N ALA A 10 -6.48 -8.70 2.24
CA ALA A 10 -5.31 -7.95 1.80
C ALA A 10 -5.28 -6.55 2.42
N GLY A 11 -6.43 -5.85 2.44
CA GLY A 11 -6.56 -4.54 3.10
C GLY A 11 -6.22 -4.58 4.59
N VAL A 12 -6.72 -5.58 5.31
CA VAL A 12 -6.39 -5.80 6.73
C VAL A 12 -4.89 -6.04 6.91
N SER A 13 -4.32 -6.94 6.11
CA SER A 13 -2.89 -7.27 6.15
C SER A 13 -2.01 -6.05 5.89
N ILE A 14 -2.37 -5.17 4.94
CA ILE A 14 -1.64 -3.93 4.67
C ILE A 14 -1.58 -3.02 5.90
N VAL A 15 -2.71 -2.84 6.61
CA VAL A 15 -2.76 -1.99 7.80
C VAL A 15 -1.96 -2.59 8.95
N VAL A 16 -2.10 -3.90 9.19
CA VAL A 16 -1.36 -4.60 10.25
C VAL A 16 0.15 -4.56 9.98
N ALA A 17 0.58 -4.91 8.76
CA ALA A 17 1.98 -4.90 8.38
C ALA A 17 2.60 -3.50 8.54
N ARG A 18 1.88 -2.45 8.11
CA ARG A 18 2.30 -1.06 8.29
C ARG A 18 2.58 -0.73 9.75
N ILE A 19 1.68 -1.08 10.68
CA ILE A 19 1.82 -0.76 12.10
C ILE A 19 3.00 -1.54 12.72
N ILE A 20 3.15 -2.83 12.39
CA ILE A 20 4.27 -3.64 12.85
C ILE A 20 5.60 -3.05 12.37
N ASN A 21 5.67 -2.69 11.08
CA ASN A 21 6.86 -2.13 10.46
C ASN A 21 7.23 -0.76 11.04
N SER A 22 6.25 0.12 11.25
CA SER A 22 6.50 1.43 11.84
C SER A 22 6.99 1.30 13.28
N ASN A 23 6.38 0.43 14.08
CA ASN A 23 6.80 0.19 15.46
C ASN A 23 8.23 -0.37 15.57
N LEU A 24 8.65 -1.19 14.61
CA LEU A 24 10.04 -1.64 14.53
C LEU A 24 10.96 -0.48 14.12
N ALA A 25 10.59 0.24 13.06
CA ALA A 25 11.34 1.39 12.55
C ALA A 25 11.51 2.52 13.58
N ASP A 26 10.54 2.73 14.47
CA ASP A 26 10.66 3.71 15.56
C ASP A 26 11.72 3.32 16.59
N LYS A 27 12.02 2.01 16.73
CA LYS A 27 13.02 1.50 17.68
C LYS A 27 14.42 1.42 17.09
N ILE A 28 14.54 1.04 15.82
CA ILE A 28 15.84 0.75 15.19
C ILE A 28 16.18 1.67 14.02
N GLY A 29 15.29 2.59 13.67
CA GLY A 29 15.43 3.52 12.54
C GLY A 29 14.70 3.05 11.28
N VAL A 30 14.24 4.01 10.49
CA VAL A 30 13.39 3.81 9.30
C VAL A 30 13.99 2.83 8.29
N PHE A 31 15.27 3.02 7.92
CA PHE A 31 15.92 2.19 6.92
C PHE A 31 16.25 0.79 7.45
N GLN A 32 16.59 0.66 8.73
CA GLN A 32 16.82 -0.66 9.35
C GLN A 32 15.51 -1.45 9.45
N GLY A 33 14.42 -0.81 9.88
CA GLY A 33 13.09 -1.44 9.90
C GLY A 33 12.63 -1.84 8.49
N THR A 34 12.88 -1.00 7.49
CA THR A 34 12.59 -1.31 6.08
C THR A 34 13.42 -2.51 5.59
N PHE A 35 14.71 -2.55 5.92
CA PHE A 35 15.58 -3.68 5.58
C PHE A 35 15.06 -4.99 6.17
N PHE A 36 14.74 -5.02 7.46
CA PHE A 36 14.21 -6.23 8.10
C PHE A 36 12.84 -6.64 7.55
N ASN A 37 11.97 -5.70 7.18
CA ASN A 37 10.73 -6.02 6.47
C ASN A 37 11.02 -6.82 5.18
N TYR A 38 12.02 -6.42 4.40
CA TYR A 38 12.38 -7.12 3.15
C TYR A 38 13.11 -8.44 3.38
N VAL A 39 13.98 -8.53 4.38
CA VAL A 39 14.65 -9.79 4.74
C VAL A 39 13.63 -10.84 5.14
N ILE A 40 12.69 -10.48 6.03
CA ILE A 40 11.62 -11.39 6.47
C ILE A 40 10.66 -11.70 5.32
N GLY A 41 10.31 -10.69 4.52
CA GLY A 41 9.49 -10.88 3.33
C GLY A 41 10.10 -11.88 2.34
N LEU A 42 11.40 -11.75 2.05
CA LEU A 42 12.13 -12.66 1.17
C LEU A 42 12.18 -14.09 1.74
N LEU A 43 12.42 -14.24 3.04
CA LEU A 43 12.43 -15.55 3.70
C LEU A 43 11.09 -16.27 3.51
N PHE A 44 9.98 -15.60 3.86
CA PHE A 44 8.65 -16.21 3.79
C PHE A 44 8.15 -16.37 2.36
N SER A 45 8.45 -15.44 1.45
CA SER A 45 8.11 -15.61 0.03
C SER A 45 8.84 -16.81 -0.59
N SER A 46 10.10 -17.04 -0.20
CA SER A 46 10.88 -18.20 -0.64
C SER A 46 10.31 -19.51 -0.09
N ILE A 47 9.90 -19.53 1.18
CA ILE A 47 9.21 -20.68 1.78
C ILE A 47 7.89 -20.96 1.04
N PHE A 48 7.08 -19.94 0.78
CA PHE A 48 5.82 -20.12 0.06
C PHE A 48 6.03 -20.60 -1.37
N LEU A 49 7.05 -20.09 -2.07
CA LEU A 49 7.39 -20.57 -3.40
C LEU A 49 7.81 -22.05 -3.37
N PHE A 50 8.63 -22.45 -2.39
CA PHE A 50 9.05 -23.84 -2.24
C PHE A 50 7.92 -24.80 -1.88
N LEU A 51 6.96 -24.34 -1.06
CA LEU A 51 5.77 -25.11 -0.70
C LEU A 51 4.69 -25.09 -1.79
N SER A 52 4.77 -24.16 -2.73
CA SER A 52 3.83 -24.09 -3.84
C SER A 52 4.02 -25.27 -4.80
N THR A 53 2.98 -25.60 -5.56
CA THR A 53 3.09 -26.56 -6.67
C THR A 53 3.67 -25.94 -7.94
N GLU A 54 4.10 -24.67 -7.88
CA GLU A 54 4.65 -23.97 -9.04
C GLU A 54 6.06 -24.46 -9.33
N THR A 55 6.36 -24.67 -10.61
CA THR A 55 7.73 -25.04 -11.00
C THR A 55 8.61 -23.82 -10.98
N PHE A 56 9.80 -23.94 -10.38
CA PHE A 56 10.83 -22.90 -10.43
C PHE A 56 11.39 -22.79 -11.85
N ASN A 57 10.62 -22.21 -12.75
CA ASN A 57 10.93 -22.13 -14.16
C ASN A 57 11.56 -20.77 -14.47
N ILE A 58 12.84 -20.62 -14.18
CA ILE A 58 13.65 -19.49 -14.68
C ILE A 58 14.29 -19.95 -16.00
N SER A 59 13.46 -20.16 -17.02
CA SER A 59 14.00 -20.39 -18.36
C SER A 59 14.57 -19.09 -18.93
N SER A 60 15.61 -19.20 -19.74
CA SER A 60 16.14 -18.07 -20.52
C SER A 60 15.06 -17.39 -21.37
N GLN A 61 14.06 -18.14 -21.81
CA GLN A 61 12.91 -17.63 -22.54
C GLN A 61 12.09 -16.62 -21.72
N ILE A 62 11.87 -16.87 -20.42
CA ILE A 62 11.11 -15.96 -19.53
C ILE A 62 11.89 -14.66 -19.29
N LEU A 63 13.21 -14.76 -19.12
CA LEU A 63 14.08 -13.60 -18.96
C LEU A 63 14.11 -12.69 -20.20
N ILE A 64 13.82 -13.24 -21.38
CA ILE A 64 13.73 -12.49 -22.64
C ILE A 64 12.32 -11.91 -22.85
N THR A 65 11.27 -12.63 -22.47
CA THR A 65 9.88 -12.20 -22.72
C THR A 65 9.33 -11.23 -21.67
N VAL A 66 9.75 -11.35 -20.41
CA VAL A 66 9.29 -10.47 -19.34
C VAL A 66 10.22 -9.25 -19.25
N PRO A 67 9.67 -8.03 -19.35
CA PRO A 67 10.50 -6.84 -19.33
C PRO A 67 11.14 -6.63 -17.95
N PHE A 68 12.40 -6.17 -17.93
CA PHE A 68 13.19 -6.02 -16.71
C PHE A 68 12.49 -5.18 -15.63
N TRP A 69 11.76 -4.12 -16.01
CA TRP A 69 11.05 -3.27 -15.06
C TRP A 69 9.97 -4.00 -14.25
N ALA A 70 9.44 -5.12 -14.75
CA ALA A 70 8.44 -5.92 -14.03
C ALA A 70 9.01 -6.52 -12.73
N TYR A 71 10.33 -6.76 -12.69
CA TYR A 71 11.02 -7.29 -11.51
C TYR A 71 11.40 -6.20 -10.49
N LEU A 72 11.23 -4.92 -10.83
CA LEU A 72 11.58 -3.79 -9.95
C LEU A 72 10.49 -3.45 -8.92
N GLY A 73 9.43 -4.26 -8.83
CA GLY A 73 8.36 -4.06 -7.85
C GLY A 73 8.87 -4.03 -6.40
N GLY A 74 9.87 -4.85 -6.06
CA GLY A 74 10.51 -4.84 -4.75
C GLY A 74 11.21 -3.52 -4.43
N LEU A 75 11.84 -2.88 -5.43
CA LEU A 75 12.48 -1.57 -5.26
C LEU A 75 11.45 -0.48 -4.96
N VAL A 76 10.33 -0.45 -5.69
CA VAL A 76 9.21 0.46 -5.41
C VAL A 76 8.66 0.21 -4.00
N GLY A 77 8.52 -1.05 -3.62
CA GLY A 77 8.03 -1.41 -2.30
C GLY A 77 8.98 -0.97 -1.15
N VAL A 78 10.30 -0.93 -1.36
CA VAL A 78 11.26 -0.40 -0.36
C VAL A 78 10.93 1.07 -0.07
N VAL A 79 10.68 1.85 -1.12
CA VAL A 79 10.28 3.27 -0.99
C VAL A 79 8.94 3.38 -0.26
N VAL A 80 7.96 2.56 -0.61
CA VAL A 80 6.64 2.53 0.04
C VAL A 80 6.75 2.25 1.54
N VAL A 81 7.50 1.21 1.93
CA VAL A 81 7.66 0.84 3.35
C VAL A 81 8.42 1.93 4.12
N ALA A 82 9.47 2.52 3.54
CA ALA A 82 10.20 3.60 4.17
C ALA A 82 9.32 4.84 4.40
N MET A 83 8.58 5.29 3.38
CA MET A 83 7.62 6.39 3.51
C MET A 83 6.52 6.08 4.53
N SER A 84 5.99 4.86 4.49
CA SER A 84 4.97 4.41 5.43
C SER A 84 5.48 4.45 6.87
N ASN A 85 6.71 3.99 7.13
CA ASN A 85 7.33 4.03 8.45
C ASN A 85 7.53 5.46 8.97
N ILE A 86 7.83 6.42 8.09
CA ILE A 86 8.00 7.84 8.46
C ILE A 86 6.66 8.49 8.87
N VAL A 87 5.57 8.14 8.19
CA VAL A 87 4.27 8.84 8.34
C VAL A 87 3.37 8.16 9.36
N THR A 88 3.43 6.83 9.50
CA THR A 88 2.54 6.06 10.40
C THR A 88 2.56 6.56 11.85
N PRO A 89 3.71 6.90 12.47
CA PRO A 89 3.73 7.40 13.85
C PRO A 89 3.13 8.81 14.02
N LYS A 90 2.94 9.56 12.91
CA LYS A 90 2.57 10.98 12.92
C LYS A 90 1.09 11.23 12.63
N VAL A 91 0.40 10.23 12.08
CA VAL A 91 -0.97 10.37 11.57
C VAL A 91 -1.78 9.16 12.03
N SER A 92 -3.01 9.38 12.50
CA SER A 92 -3.92 8.28 12.84
C SER A 92 -4.06 7.29 11.68
N THR A 93 -4.08 6.00 12.01
CA THR A 93 -4.24 4.89 11.06
C THR A 93 -5.42 5.10 10.11
N PHE A 94 -6.53 5.67 10.61
CA PHE A 94 -7.71 5.95 9.79
C PHE A 94 -7.41 6.97 8.69
N TYR A 95 -6.87 8.14 9.05
CA TYR A 95 -6.53 9.20 8.11
C TYR A 95 -5.45 8.80 7.12
N LEU A 96 -4.41 8.10 7.60
CA LEU A 96 -3.35 7.61 6.72
C LEU A 96 -3.90 6.62 5.68
N THR A 97 -4.82 5.74 6.07
CA THR A 97 -5.46 4.80 5.13
C THR A 97 -6.28 5.53 4.07
N LEU A 98 -7.04 6.56 4.44
CA LEU A 98 -7.82 7.35 3.50
C LEU A 98 -6.93 8.13 2.51
N ILE A 99 -5.86 8.76 3.00
CA ILE A 99 -4.91 9.50 2.15
C ILE A 99 -4.22 8.56 1.16
N ILE A 100 -3.75 7.40 1.63
CA ILE A 100 -3.15 6.37 0.76
C ILE A 100 -4.16 5.90 -0.28
N PHE A 101 -5.41 5.64 0.12
CA PHE A 101 -6.46 5.19 -0.79
C PHE A 101 -6.76 6.23 -1.89
N ILE A 102 -6.81 7.53 -1.55
CA ILE A 102 -6.95 8.59 -2.55
C ILE A 102 -5.78 8.56 -3.56
N GLY A 103 -4.54 8.42 -3.07
CA GLY A 103 -3.37 8.29 -3.94
C GLY A 103 -3.46 7.07 -4.87
N GLN A 104 -3.91 5.92 -4.34
CA GLN A 104 -4.13 4.70 -5.12
C GLN A 104 -5.23 4.87 -6.18
N LEU A 105 -6.33 5.54 -5.84
CA LEU A 105 -7.41 5.85 -6.79
C LEU A 105 -6.92 6.75 -7.92
N LEU A 106 -6.20 7.83 -7.61
CA LEU A 106 -5.65 8.74 -8.61
C LEU A 106 -4.66 8.03 -9.53
N ALA A 107 -3.74 7.26 -8.97
CA ALA A 107 -2.79 6.46 -9.76
C ALA A 107 -3.52 5.45 -10.66
N GLY A 108 -4.56 4.79 -10.14
CA GLY A 108 -5.37 3.84 -10.91
C GLY A 108 -6.07 4.49 -12.10
N ILE A 109 -6.68 5.67 -11.92
CA ILE A 109 -7.31 6.43 -13.01
C ILE A 109 -6.29 6.81 -14.09
N ILE A 110 -5.09 7.25 -13.69
CA ILE A 110 -4.02 7.62 -14.62
C ILE A 110 -3.56 6.39 -15.42
N ILE A 111 -3.30 5.27 -14.75
CA ILE A 111 -2.88 4.03 -15.40
C ILE A 111 -3.95 3.51 -16.35
N ASP A 112 -5.22 3.51 -15.94
CA ASP A 112 -6.35 3.10 -16.79
C ASP A 112 -6.45 3.98 -18.04
N TYR A 113 -6.24 5.29 -17.90
CA TYR A 113 -6.25 6.20 -19.05
C TYR A 113 -5.15 5.85 -20.05
N TYR A 114 -3.91 5.66 -19.59
CA TYR A 114 -2.80 5.33 -20.50
C TYR A 114 -2.89 3.92 -21.09
N THR A 115 -3.48 2.97 -20.36
CA THR A 115 -3.53 1.56 -20.77
C THR A 115 -4.75 1.24 -21.62
N LEU A 116 -5.91 1.83 -21.28
CA LEU A 116 -7.20 1.49 -21.88
C LEU A 116 -7.83 2.65 -22.65
N SER A 117 -7.26 3.88 -22.58
CA SER A 117 -7.86 5.10 -23.13
C SER A 117 -9.28 5.38 -22.61
N LEU A 118 -9.62 4.84 -21.44
CA LEU A 118 -10.93 4.97 -20.82
C LEU A 118 -10.84 5.78 -19.54
N ILE A 119 -11.63 6.86 -19.49
CA ILE A 119 -11.86 7.62 -18.25
C ILE A 119 -13.23 7.23 -17.72
N SER A 120 -13.26 6.43 -16.64
CA SER A 120 -14.51 6.12 -15.96
C SER A 120 -14.97 7.33 -15.15
N LYS A 121 -16.04 7.99 -15.63
CA LYS A 121 -16.71 9.09 -14.90
C LYS A 121 -17.11 8.66 -13.48
N GLY A 122 -17.49 7.40 -13.29
CA GLY A 122 -17.83 6.84 -11.97
C GLY A 122 -16.63 6.80 -11.01
N LYS A 123 -15.43 6.46 -11.50
CA LYS A 123 -14.19 6.49 -10.67
C LYS A 123 -13.86 7.91 -10.22
N ILE A 124 -14.05 8.90 -11.09
CA ILE A 124 -13.85 10.31 -10.76
C ILE A 124 -14.85 10.78 -9.71
N ILE A 125 -16.14 10.53 -9.92
CA ILE A 125 -17.19 10.93 -8.97
C ILE A 125 -16.99 10.25 -7.61
N GLY A 126 -16.71 8.94 -7.61
CA GLY A 126 -16.41 8.20 -6.39
C GLY A 126 -15.18 8.73 -5.66
N GLY A 127 -14.10 9.03 -6.39
CA GLY A 127 -12.90 9.63 -5.82
C GLY A 127 -13.17 11.00 -5.19
N LEU A 128 -13.95 11.86 -5.85
CA LEU A 128 -14.36 13.16 -5.30
C LEU A 128 -15.18 13.00 -4.02
N LEU A 129 -16.13 12.06 -3.98
CA LEU A 129 -16.92 11.78 -2.78
C LEU A 129 -16.05 11.36 -1.59
N VAL A 130 -15.03 10.54 -1.83
CA VAL A 130 -14.07 10.11 -0.78
C VAL A 130 -13.25 11.30 -0.27
N ILE A 131 -12.77 12.18 -1.16
CA ILE A 131 -12.02 13.38 -0.78
C ILE A 131 -12.89 14.34 0.05
N VAL A 132 -14.14 14.55 -0.36
CA VAL A 132 -15.10 15.37 0.40
C VAL A 132 -15.39 14.75 1.76
N GLY A 133 -15.61 13.44 1.82
CA GLY A 133 -15.84 12.73 3.09
C GLY A 133 -14.64 12.83 4.04
N LEU A 134 -13.42 12.66 3.54
CA LEU A 134 -12.19 12.79 4.32
C LEU A 134 -11.99 14.22 4.85
N THR A 135 -12.13 15.23 3.99
CA THR A 135 -11.96 16.64 4.37
C THR A 135 -12.98 17.06 5.41
N TYR A 136 -14.25 16.65 5.26
CA TYR A 136 -15.29 16.86 6.26
C TYR A 136 -14.92 16.22 7.60
N ASN A 137 -14.49 14.97 7.60
CA ASN A 137 -14.11 14.26 8.82
C ASN A 137 -12.92 14.94 9.54
N LEU A 138 -11.88 15.35 8.80
CA LEU A 138 -10.74 16.10 9.34
C LEU A 138 -11.16 17.42 10.01
N THR A 139 -12.15 18.13 9.43
CA THR A 139 -12.64 19.39 10.03
C THR A 139 -13.39 19.16 11.33
N ILE A 140 -14.14 18.07 11.45
CA ILE A 140 -14.86 17.71 12.69
C ILE A 140 -13.87 17.34 13.78
N ASP A 141 -12.91 16.46 13.50
CA ASP A 141 -11.95 16.02 14.51
C ASP A 141 -11.10 17.19 15.01
N LYS A 142 -10.71 18.12 14.12
CA LYS A 142 -10.02 19.34 14.52
C LYS A 142 -10.87 20.18 15.47
N LYS A 143 -12.16 20.36 15.16
CA LYS A 143 -13.08 21.12 16.02
C LYS A 143 -13.26 20.47 17.38
N GLN A 144 -13.37 19.14 17.44
CA GLN A 144 -13.45 18.38 18.70
C GLN A 144 -12.15 18.49 19.52
N LEU A 145 -10.99 18.47 18.88
CA LEU A 145 -9.69 18.66 19.53
C LEU A 145 -9.53 20.07 20.11
N ASP A 146 -10.09 21.08 19.45
CA ASP A 146 -10.06 22.47 19.91
C ASP A 146 -11.08 22.70 21.06
N GLU A 147 -12.27 22.08 21.01
CA GLU A 147 -13.28 22.13 22.07
C GLU A 147 -12.82 21.42 23.36
N ASN A 148 -12.10 20.29 23.27
CA ASN A 148 -11.60 19.55 24.44
C ASN A 148 -10.37 20.19 25.12
N LYS A 149 -9.80 21.27 24.55
CA LYS A 149 -8.66 22.01 25.12
C LYS A 149 -9.09 23.25 25.91
N LEU A 150 -10.37 23.63 25.85
CA LEU A 150 -11.00 24.71 26.62
C LEU A 150 -11.61 24.15 27.92
#